data_AF-A0A1F6GES9-F1
#
_entry.id   AF-A0A1F6GES9-F1
#
_cell.length_a   1.000
_cell.length_b   1.000
_cell.length_c   1.000
_cell.angle_alpha   90.00
_cell.angle_beta   90.00
_cell.angle_gamma   90.00
#
_symmetry.space_group_name_H-M   'P 1'
#
loop_
_entity.id
_entity.type
_entity.pdbx_description
1 polymer ?
#
loop_
_entity_poly.entity_id
_entity_poly.type
_entity_poly.pdbx_seq_one_letter_code
_entity_poly.pdbx_strand_id
1 'polypeptide(L)'
;MNYTFYQVKSRKNEQVIAGLSQVSLACDSSPDLFVFLWMDDQQNLKHFQFLFFERLLEWREEQGFCLMVTNRFEQHPDGVGYHKGSRSLEHTQDPETLAKAQSMLKEANLPAPYGPLIKALLSP
;
A
#
# COMPACT_ATOMS: atom_id res chain seq x y z
N MET A 1 -11.54 13.31 -6.47
CA MET A 1 -11.13 12.31 -7.50
C MET A 1 -11.48 10.95 -6.94
N ASN A 2 -12.29 10.15 -7.64
CA ASN A 2 -12.64 8.81 -7.16
C ASN A 2 -11.61 7.79 -7.63
N TYR A 3 -10.77 7.30 -6.71
CA TYR A 3 -9.85 6.20 -7.00
C TYR A 3 -10.62 4.88 -7.00
N THR A 4 -10.70 4.21 -8.15
CA THR A 4 -11.31 2.89 -8.27
C THR A 4 -10.22 1.84 -8.40
N PHE A 5 -10.29 0.82 -7.55
CA PHE A 5 -9.32 -0.28 -7.53
C PHE A 5 -9.94 -1.56 -8.08
N TYR A 6 -9.10 -2.39 -8.68
CA TYR A 6 -9.45 -3.74 -9.11
C TYR A 6 -8.36 -4.72 -8.67
N GLN A 7 -8.75 -5.97 -8.45
CA GLN A 7 -7.80 -7.03 -8.13
C GLN A 7 -6.99 -7.41 -9.37
N VAL A 8 -5.67 -7.34 -9.26
CA VAL A 8 -4.76 -7.90 -10.25
C VAL A 8 -4.71 -9.40 -10.00
N LYS A 9 -5.04 -10.22 -11.00
CA LYS A 9 -4.88 -11.68 -10.93
C LYS A 9 -3.59 -12.07 -11.64
N SER A 10 -2.65 -12.65 -10.91
CA SER A 10 -1.39 -13.15 -11.46
C SER A 10 -1.06 -14.50 -10.85
N ARG A 11 -0.29 -15.34 -11.56
CA ARG A 11 0.20 -16.63 -11.02
C ARG A 11 1.00 -16.47 -9.71
N LYS A 12 1.56 -15.28 -9.45
CA LYS A 12 2.27 -14.98 -8.20
C LYS A 12 1.34 -14.80 -7.01
N ASN A 13 0.08 -14.42 -7.22
CA ASN A 13 -0.89 -14.22 -6.14
C ASN A 13 -1.40 -15.55 -5.55
N GLU A 14 -1.15 -16.67 -6.23
CA GLU A 14 -1.46 -18.01 -5.75
C GLU A 14 -0.37 -18.55 -4.80
N GLN A 15 0.75 -17.83 -4.65
CA GLN A 15 1.82 -18.23 -3.74
C GLN A 15 1.47 -17.82 -2.32
N VAL A 16 1.33 -18.82 -1.45
CA VAL A 16 1.25 -18.65 -0.01
C VAL A 16 2.69 -18.55 0.52
N ILE A 17 3.06 -17.41 1.08
CA ILE A 17 4.38 -17.17 1.66
C ILE A 17 4.22 -17.11 3.18
N ALA A 18 4.89 -18.01 3.90
CA ALA A 18 4.79 -18.12 5.35
C ALA A 18 3.33 -18.22 5.88
N GLY A 19 2.47 -18.94 5.16
CA GLY A 19 1.05 -19.10 5.51
C GLY A 19 0.13 -17.95 5.10
N LEU A 20 0.67 -16.89 4.47
CA LEU A 20 -0.11 -15.75 4.01
C LEU A 20 -0.28 -15.73 2.50
N SER A 21 -1.51 -15.52 2.04
CA SER A 21 -1.84 -15.26 0.64
C SER A 21 -1.78 -13.77 0.35
N GLN A 22 -1.13 -13.40 -0.75
CA GLN A 22 -1.01 -12.00 -1.17
C GLN A 22 -2.08 -11.63 -2.19
N VAL A 23 -2.80 -10.54 -1.92
CA VAL A 23 -3.73 -9.90 -2.84
C VAL A 23 -3.15 -8.57 -3.28
N SER A 24 -3.13 -8.33 -4.59
CA SER A 24 -2.70 -7.06 -5.18
C SER A 24 -3.90 -6.37 -5.83
N LEU A 25 -4.11 -5.10 -5.50
CA LEU A 25 -5.09 -4.22 -6.12
C LEU A 25 -4.35 -3.06 -6.81
N ALA A 26 -4.76 -2.76 -8.04
CA ALA A 26 -4.26 -1.61 -8.80
C ALA A 26 -5.38 -0.59 -9.00
N CYS A 27 -5.02 0.68 -9.08
CA CYS A 27 -5.98 1.74 -9.38
C CYS A 27 -6.13 1.93 -10.89
N ASP A 28 -7.37 1.98 -11.37
CA ASP A 28 -7.68 2.19 -12.79
C ASP A 28 -7.31 3.61 -13.25
N SER A 29 -7.56 4.59 -12.39
CA SER A 29 -7.33 6.01 -12.70
C SER A 29 -5.91 6.50 -12.42
N SER A 30 -5.05 5.71 -11.77
CA SER A 30 -3.70 6.13 -11.41
C SER A 30 -2.73 4.95 -11.35
N PRO A 31 -1.76 4.87 -12.28
CA PRO A 31 -0.83 3.74 -12.36
C PRO A 31 0.15 3.66 -11.20
N ASP A 32 0.29 4.72 -10.40
CA ASP A 32 1.22 4.80 -9.27
C ASP A 32 0.57 4.40 -7.94
N LEU A 33 -0.70 4.01 -7.95
CA LEU A 33 -1.44 3.62 -6.75
C LEU A 33 -1.67 2.11 -6.71
N PHE A 34 -1.16 1.48 -5.65
CA PHE A 34 -1.32 0.04 -5.42
C PHE A 34 -1.68 -0.24 -3.98
N VAL A 35 -2.51 -1.26 -3.77
CA VAL A 35 -2.78 -1.83 -2.46
C VAL A 35 -2.35 -3.30 -2.46
N PHE A 36 -1.63 -3.69 -1.42
CA PHE A 36 -1.27 -5.08 -1.16
C PHE A 36 -1.84 -5.51 0.18
N LEU A 37 -2.45 -6.69 0.19
CA LEU A 37 -2.98 -7.31 1.39
C LEU A 37 -2.35 -8.68 1.56
N TRP A 38 -2.00 -9.01 2.79
CA TRP A 38 -1.61 -10.37 3.18
C TRP A 38 -2.66 -10.93 4.13
N MET A 39 -3.25 -12.04 3.69
CA MET A 39 -4.38 -12.68 4.35
C MET A 39 -3.95 -14.06 4.84
N ASP A 40 -4.35 -14.44 6.06
CA ASP A 40 -4.20 -15.82 6.52
C ASP A 40 -5.19 -16.78 5.80
N ASP A 41 -5.12 -18.06 6.16
CA ASP A 41 -5.99 -19.12 5.62
C ASP A 41 -7.47 -18.93 5.97
N GLN A 42 -7.76 -18.16 7.02
CA GLN A 42 -9.09 -17.81 7.49
C GLN A 42 -9.63 -16.52 6.86
N GLN A 43 -8.88 -15.92 5.93
CA GLN A 43 -9.18 -14.62 5.31
C GLN A 43 -9.22 -13.45 6.31
N ASN A 44 -8.43 -13.51 7.37
CA ASN A 44 -8.15 -12.35 8.20
C ASN A 44 -6.99 -11.55 7.61
N LEU A 45 -7.11 -10.23 7.64
CA LEU A 45 -6.05 -9.32 7.19
C LEU A 45 -4.94 -9.23 8.24
N LYS A 46 -3.72 -9.63 7.88
CA LYS A 46 -2.55 -9.64 8.78
C LYS A 46 -1.58 -8.50 8.51
N HIS A 47 -1.49 -8.08 7.25
CA HIS A 47 -0.61 -7.00 6.82
C HIS A 47 -1.20 -6.29 5.60
N PHE A 48 -1.06 -4.98 5.55
CA PHE A 48 -1.60 -4.10 4.52
C PHE A 48 -0.54 -3.09 4.10
N GLN A 49 -0.43 -2.85 2.79
CA GLN A 49 0.43 -1.82 2.23
C GLN A 49 -0.34 -1.02 1.18
N PHE A 50 -0.25 0.30 1.24
CA PHE A 50 -0.74 1.21 0.24
C PHE A 50 0.42 2.04 -0.30
N LEU A 51 0.77 1.81 -1.56
CA LEU A 51 1.74 2.63 -2.30
C LEU A 51 1.01 3.81 -2.95
N PHE A 52 1.50 5.01 -2.68
CA PHE A 52 0.94 6.24 -3.22
C PHE A 52 2.00 7.32 -3.34
N PHE A 53 2.10 7.95 -4.51
CA PHE A 53 3.04 9.07 -4.75
C PHE A 53 4.45 8.79 -4.19
N GLU A 54 4.96 7.57 -4.40
CA GLU A 54 6.28 7.10 -3.93
C GLU A 54 6.47 7.02 -2.42
N ARG A 55 5.35 6.99 -1.70
CA ARG A 55 5.26 6.73 -0.28
C ARG A 55 4.52 5.42 -0.06
N LEU A 56 4.70 4.87 1.12
CA LEU A 56 4.12 3.62 1.54
C LEU A 56 3.45 3.81 2.90
N LEU A 57 2.14 3.66 2.94
CA LEU A 57 1.41 3.47 4.20
C LEU A 57 1.35 1.97 4.46
N GLU A 58 1.90 1.52 5.58
CA GLU A 58 1.90 0.12 5.99
C GLU A 58 1.07 -0.04 7.27
N TRP A 59 0.35 -1.14 7.40
CA TRP A 59 -0.32 -1.55 8.63
C TRP A 59 -0.05 -3.01 8.93
N ARG A 60 0.31 -3.33 10.17
CA ARG A 60 0.46 -4.71 10.66
C ARG A 60 -0.39 -4.91 11.91
N GLU A 61 -0.99 -6.10 12.05
CA GLU A 61 -1.92 -6.46 13.14
C GLU A 61 -1.40 -6.08 14.54
N GLU A 62 -0.12 -6.28 14.81
CA GLU A 62 0.49 -6.00 16.13
C GLU A 62 1.13 -4.60 16.26
N GLN A 63 1.32 -3.87 15.15
CA GLN A 63 2.12 -2.64 15.11
C GLN A 63 1.32 -1.39 14.71
N GLY A 64 0.10 -1.57 14.18
CA GLY A 64 -0.71 -0.47 13.68
C GLY A 64 -0.12 0.13 12.40
N PHE A 65 -0.45 1.40 12.12
CA PHE A 65 -0.02 2.11 10.92
C PHE A 65 1.37 2.72 11.07
N CYS A 66 2.20 2.58 10.04
CA CYS A 66 3.43 3.33 9.88
C CYS A 66 3.53 3.91 8.46
N LEU A 67 4.16 5.08 8.35
CA LEU A 67 4.43 5.72 7.07
C LEU A 67 5.91 5.54 6.73
N MET A 68 6.17 5.11 5.50
CA MET A 68 7.50 4.98 4.93
C MET A 68 7.60 5.83 3.67
N VAL A 69 8.76 6.43 3.45
CA VAL A 69 9.06 7.21 2.26
C VAL A 69 10.30 6.67 1.58
N THR A 70 10.37 6.84 0.26
CA THR A 70 11.59 6.58 -0.49
C THR A 70 12.47 7.82 -0.47
N ASN A 71 13.80 7.63 -0.48
CA ASN A 71 14.81 8.70 -0.52
C ASN A 71 14.89 9.46 -1.86
N ARG A 72 13.88 9.37 -2.73
CA ARG A 72 13.91 9.95 -4.08
C ARG A 72 13.98 11.48 -4.09
N PHE A 73 13.38 12.14 -3.10
CA PHE A 73 13.35 13.60 -3.00
C PHE A 73 14.69 14.20 -2.55
N GLU A 74 15.56 13.42 -1.91
CA GLU A 74 16.87 13.88 -1.43
C GLU A 74 17.98 13.76 -2.49
N GLN A 75 17.76 12.96 -3.53
CA GLN A 75 18.73 12.79 -4.62
C GLN A 75 18.43 13.80 -5.73
N HIS A 76 19.38 14.72 -5.96
CA HIS A 76 19.32 15.69 -7.06
C HIS A 76 19.10 14.98 -8.42
N PRO A 77 18.22 15.52 -9.29
CA PRO A 77 17.79 14.84 -10.52
C PRO A 77 18.85 14.71 -11.63
N ASP A 78 20.06 15.27 -11.45
CA ASP A 78 21.01 15.48 -12.55
C ASP A 78 22.21 14.51 -12.55
N GLY A 79 22.02 13.25 -12.11
CA GLY A 79 23.08 12.23 -12.06
C GLY A 79 22.83 11.01 -12.95
N VAL A 80 23.81 10.64 -13.79
CA VAL A 80 23.84 9.33 -14.49
C VAL A 80 23.85 8.22 -13.44
N GLY A 81 22.69 7.60 -13.19
CA GLY A 81 22.52 6.59 -12.13
C GLY A 81 21.32 6.82 -11.21
N TYR A 82 20.66 7.98 -11.27
CA TYR A 82 19.44 8.29 -10.51
C TYR A 82 18.33 7.23 -10.64
N HIS A 83 18.28 6.54 -11.79
CA HIS A 83 17.33 5.46 -12.05
C HIS A 83 17.78 4.06 -11.60
N LYS A 84 18.98 3.89 -11.02
CA LYS A 84 19.61 2.57 -10.76
C LYS A 84 20.19 2.38 -9.34
N GLY A 85 19.64 3.06 -8.34
CA GLY A 85 20.03 2.87 -6.94
C GLY A 85 19.11 1.89 -6.18
N SER A 86 19.69 1.10 -5.27
CA SER A 86 18.96 0.44 -4.18
C SER A 86 18.20 1.50 -3.38
N ARG A 87 16.90 1.30 -3.19
CA ARG A 87 16.02 2.28 -2.56
C ARG A 87 15.78 1.88 -1.12
N SER A 88 16.06 2.79 -0.20
CA SER A 88 15.75 2.59 1.21
C SER A 88 14.33 3.10 1.48
N LEU A 89 13.56 2.33 2.24
CA LEU A 89 12.32 2.79 2.86
C LEU A 89 12.69 3.30 4.25
N GLU A 90 12.45 4.59 4.48
CA GLU A 90 12.73 5.21 5.78
C GLU A 90 11.41 5.51 6.47
N HIS A 91 11.33 5.15 7.75
CA HIS A 91 10.19 5.51 8.58
C HIS A 91 10.13 7.03 8.71
N THR A 92 8.94 7.57 8.51
CA THR A 92 8.69 8.99 8.73
C THR A 92 7.46 9.18 9.60
N GLN A 93 7.49 10.21 10.43
CA GLN A 93 6.36 10.65 11.22
C GLN A 93 5.84 11.94 10.61
N ASP A 94 5.10 11.80 9.51
CA ASP A 94 4.37 12.91 8.86
C ASP A 94 2.86 12.68 9.04
N PRO A 95 2.24 13.32 10.05
CA PRO A 95 0.82 13.16 10.33
C PRO A 95 -0.08 13.64 9.19
N GLU A 96 0.33 14.66 8.42
CA GLU A 96 -0.46 15.18 7.31
C GLU A 96 -0.50 14.18 6.16
N THR A 97 0.65 13.60 5.82
CA THR A 97 0.71 12.55 4.79
C THR A 97 -0.03 11.29 5.23
N LEU A 98 0.07 10.91 6.52
CA LEU A 98 -0.69 9.80 7.06
C LEU A 98 -2.20 10.03 6.92
N ALA A 99 -2.70 11.18 7.36
CA ALA A 99 -4.12 11.53 7.27
C ALA A 99 -4.59 11.58 5.81
N LYS A 100 -3.78 12.11 4.89
CA LYS A 100 -4.05 12.11 3.45
C LYS A 100 -4.17 10.70 2.90
N ALA A 101 -3.23 9.81 3.23
CA ALA A 101 -3.25 8.42 2.77
C ALA A 101 -4.50 7.68 3.27
N GLN A 102 -4.86 7.88 4.54
CA GLN A 102 -6.07 7.29 5.12
C GLN A 102 -7.36 7.83 4.48
N SER A 103 -7.45 9.14 4.21
CA SER A 103 -8.58 9.75 3.49
C SER A 103 -8.71 9.20 2.07
N MET A 104 -7.61 9.07 1.33
CA MET A 104 -7.61 8.45 0.00
C MET A 104 -8.21 7.04 0.01
N LEU A 105 -7.85 6.22 1.00
CA LEU A 105 -8.38 4.86 1.12
C LEU A 105 -9.83 4.80 1.58
N LYS A 106 -10.26 5.71 2.47
CA LYS A 106 -11.66 5.82 2.92
C LYS A 106 -12.60 6.13 1.75
N GLU A 107 -12.18 7.07 0.90
CA GLU A 107 -12.94 7.55 -0.25
C GLU A 107 -12.81 6.64 -1.48
N ALA A 108 -11.78 5.79 -1.54
CA ALA A 108 -11.58 4.88 -2.64
C ALA A 108 -12.72 3.85 -2.79
N ASN A 109 -13.01 3.52 -4.06
CA ASN A 109 -13.84 2.40 -4.43
C ASN A 109 -12.97 1.14 -4.49
N LEU A 110 -12.96 0.39 -3.38
CA LEU A 110 -12.18 -0.83 -3.22
C LEU A 110 -13.07 -2.06 -3.47
N PRO A 111 -12.59 -3.08 -4.20
CA PRO A 111 -13.39 -4.26 -4.53
C PRO A 111 -13.68 -5.10 -3.29
N ALA A 112 -14.86 -5.73 -3.24
CA ALA A 112 -15.15 -6.77 -2.25
C ALA A 112 -14.33 -8.05 -2.53
N PRO A 113 -13.94 -8.81 -1.49
CA PRO A 113 -14.22 -8.60 -0.06
C PRO A 113 -13.25 -7.63 0.64
N TYR A 114 -12.25 -7.09 -0.07
CA TYR A 114 -11.12 -6.38 0.54
C TYR A 114 -11.45 -4.97 1.03
N GLY A 115 -12.33 -4.25 0.33
CA GLY A 115 -12.72 -2.89 0.68
C GLY A 115 -13.22 -2.73 2.11
N PRO A 116 -14.21 -3.53 2.57
CA PRO A 116 -14.67 -3.52 3.95
C PRO A 116 -13.56 -3.74 4.98
N LEU A 117 -12.63 -4.67 4.73
CA LEU A 117 -11.52 -4.97 5.63
C LEU A 117 -10.60 -3.75 5.82
N ILE A 118 -10.20 -3.13 4.70
CA ILE A 118 -9.35 -1.93 4.73
C ILE A 118 -10.07 -0.78 5.43
N LYS A 119 -11.36 -0.56 5.15
CA LYS A 119 -12.14 0.54 5.74
C LYS A 119 -12.37 0.35 7.25
N ALA A 120 -12.48 -0.89 7.72
CA ALA A 120 -12.54 -1.21 9.15
C ALA A 120 -11.25 -0.79 9.87
N LEU A 121 -10.07 -0.98 9.27
CA LEU A 121 -8.80 -0.54 9.87
C LEU A 121 -8.67 0.98 10.00
N LEU A 122 -9.36 1.73 9.13
CA LEU A 122 -9.25 3.19 9.04
C LEU A 122 -10.28 3.92 9.92
N SER A 123 -11.22 3.17 10.49
CA SER A 123 -12.25 3.68 11.39
C SER A 123 -11.84 3.26 12.81
N PRO A 124 -11.44 4.20 13.68
CA PRO A 124 -11.13 3.86 15.08
C PRO A 124 -12.37 3.35 15.82
#